data_AF-A0A3S3MXQ2-F1
#
_entry.id   AF-A0A3S3MXQ2-F1
#
_cell.length_a   1.000
_cell.length_b   1.000
_cell.length_c   1.000
_cell.angle_alpha   90.00
_cell.angle_beta   90.00
_cell.angle_gamma   90.00
#
_symmetry.space_group_name_H-M   'P 1'
#
loop_
_entity.id
_entity.type
_entity.pdbx_description
1 polymer ?
#
loop_
_entity_poly.entity_id
_entity_poly.type
_entity_poly.pdbx_seq_one_letter_code
_entity_poly.pdbx_strand_id
1 'polypeptide(L)'
;MRVEVTKFNALKSLHLVRIKLSTSALGTILSACQLLETLVLDNCVNLDYVEIPCGENMLLTSLTIVDCIPLDEGVRICAPKLEDFKYYGAFEGFELDDVASNKKVDLDFGVEHVLRFGGSTLRPARIL
;
A
#
# COMPACT_ATOMS: atom_id res chain seq x y z
N MET A 1 20.24 3.08 -0.84
CA MET A 1 20.27 1.76 -1.51
C MET A 1 19.22 1.78 -2.61
N ARG A 2 19.59 1.47 -3.86
CA ARG A 2 18.65 1.35 -5.00
C ARG A 2 18.34 -0.13 -5.18
N VAL A 3 17.08 -0.49 -5.33
CA VAL A 3 16.66 -1.88 -5.52
C VAL A 3 16.62 -2.17 -7.03
N GLU A 4 17.35 -3.20 -7.46
CA GLU A 4 17.26 -3.78 -8.81
C GLU A 4 16.76 -5.22 -8.67
N VAL A 5 15.67 -5.56 -9.37
CA VAL A 5 14.99 -6.85 -9.22
C VAL A 5 15.19 -7.70 -10.47
N THR A 6 15.92 -8.80 -10.33
CA THR A 6 15.93 -9.90 -11.30
C THR A 6 14.79 -10.87 -10.98
N LYS A 7 14.22 -11.57 -11.99
CA LYS A 7 13.05 -12.45 -11.85
C LYS A 7 13.14 -13.41 -10.64
N PHE A 8 12.45 -13.08 -9.54
CA PHE A 8 12.36 -13.94 -8.36
C PHE A 8 11.07 -14.74 -8.42
N ASN A 9 11.07 -15.76 -9.28
CA ASN A 9 9.86 -16.54 -9.60
C ASN A 9 9.26 -17.31 -8.41
N ALA A 10 10.01 -17.52 -7.34
CA ALA A 10 9.57 -18.25 -6.15
C ALA A 10 9.36 -17.36 -4.91
N LEU A 11 9.54 -16.03 -5.04
CA LEU A 11 9.42 -15.12 -3.91
C LEU A 11 7.94 -14.97 -3.50
N LYS A 12 7.63 -15.38 -2.28
CA LYS A 12 6.29 -15.32 -1.70
C LYS A 12 6.08 -14.13 -0.77
N SER A 13 7.13 -13.70 -0.08
CA SER A 13 7.04 -12.59 0.87
C SER A 13 8.18 -11.61 0.63
N LEU A 14 7.84 -10.32 0.59
CA LEU A 14 8.78 -9.23 0.44
C LEU A 14 8.49 -8.13 1.45
N HIS A 15 9.51 -7.80 2.23
CA HIS A 15 9.46 -6.73 3.23
C HIS A 15 10.50 -5.67 2.85
N LEU A 16 10.04 -4.47 2.56
CA LEU A 16 10.86 -3.32 2.19
C LEU A 16 10.72 -2.28 3.29
N VAL A 17 11.80 -2.08 4.06
CA VAL A 17 11.79 -1.24 5.25
C VAL A 17 12.82 -0.12 5.11
N ARG A 18 12.40 1.14 5.24
CA ARG A 18 13.26 2.34 5.23
C ARG A 18 14.13 2.46 3.99
N ILE A 19 13.56 2.14 2.81
CA ILE A 19 14.25 2.25 1.53
C ILE A 19 13.72 3.39 0.68
N LYS A 20 14.54 3.86 -0.26
CA LYS A 20 14.08 4.73 -1.35
C LYS A 20 13.47 3.85 -2.44
N LEU A 21 12.16 3.89 -2.60
CA LEU A 21 11.39 3.07 -3.54
C LEU A 21 10.56 3.98 -4.44
N SER A 22 10.82 3.95 -5.75
CA SER A 22 9.97 4.63 -6.72
C SER A 22 8.76 3.79 -7.09
N THR A 23 7.66 4.44 -7.49
CA THR A 23 6.46 3.78 -8.06
C THR A 23 6.81 2.81 -9.20
N SER A 24 7.73 3.21 -10.08
CA SER A 24 8.24 2.35 -11.17
C SER A 24 8.98 1.11 -10.68
N ALA A 25 9.73 1.21 -9.58
CA ALA A 25 10.43 0.07 -9.00
C ALA A 25 9.44 -0.89 -8.34
N LEU A 26 8.39 -0.37 -7.67
CA LEU A 26 7.29 -1.18 -7.14
C LEU A 26 6.58 -1.96 -8.26
N GLY A 27 6.25 -1.31 -9.38
CA GLY A 27 5.68 -2.01 -10.55
C GLY A 27 6.60 -3.09 -11.13
N THR A 28 7.93 -2.85 -11.11
CA THR A 28 8.93 -3.84 -11.53
C THR A 28 8.97 -5.04 -10.56
N ILE A 29 8.89 -4.81 -9.25
CA ILE A 29 8.81 -5.86 -8.23
C ILE A 29 7.58 -6.74 -8.46
N LEU A 30 6.40 -6.12 -8.62
CA LEU A 30 5.14 -6.82 -8.77
C LEU A 30 5.10 -7.65 -10.06
N SER A 31 5.70 -7.16 -11.15
CA SER A 31 5.80 -7.92 -12.41
C SER A 31 6.85 -9.03 -12.38
N ALA A 32 7.92 -8.88 -11.60
CA ALA A 32 9.00 -9.87 -11.48
C ALA A 32 8.68 -11.00 -10.47
N CYS A 33 7.80 -10.76 -9.51
CA CYS A 33 7.48 -11.68 -8.41
C CYS A 33 6.04 -12.20 -8.52
N GLN A 34 5.79 -13.09 -9.48
CA GLN A 34 4.43 -13.59 -9.79
C GLN A 34 3.79 -14.43 -8.68
N LEU A 35 4.60 -15.00 -7.78
CA LEU A 35 4.12 -15.80 -6.64
C LEU A 35 4.05 -15.01 -5.33
N LEU A 36 4.13 -13.67 -5.39
CA LEU A 36 4.13 -12.83 -4.20
C LEU A 36 2.76 -12.89 -3.51
N GLU A 37 2.75 -13.39 -2.29
CA GLU A 37 1.60 -13.52 -1.40
C GLU A 37 1.57 -12.40 -0.35
N THR A 38 2.74 -11.93 0.10
CA THR A 38 2.87 -10.90 1.14
C THR A 38 3.79 -9.76 0.69
N LEU A 39 3.30 -8.53 0.82
CA LEU A 39 4.08 -7.32 0.60
C LEU A 39 3.96 -6.38 1.81
N VAL A 40 5.11 -6.01 2.37
CA VAL A 40 5.21 -4.99 3.42
C VAL A 40 6.07 -3.84 2.92
N LEU A 41 5.48 -2.65 2.91
CA LEU A 41 6.15 -1.37 2.64
C LEU A 41 6.14 -0.58 3.95
N ASP A 42 7.31 -0.37 4.55
CA ASP A 42 7.45 0.29 5.83
C ASP A 42 8.48 1.43 5.73
N ASN A 43 8.07 2.65 6.06
CA ASN A 43 8.87 3.86 5.98
C ASN A 43 9.57 4.03 4.61
N CYS A 44 8.94 3.62 3.51
CA CYS A 44 9.53 3.78 2.18
C CYS A 44 9.39 5.23 1.71
N VAL A 45 10.47 5.79 1.15
CA VAL A 45 10.51 7.17 0.66
C VAL A 45 10.59 7.23 -0.87
N ASN A 46 10.14 8.34 -1.48
CA ASN A 46 10.07 8.57 -2.93
C ASN A 46 8.98 7.72 -3.62
N LEU A 47 7.89 7.42 -2.91
CA LEU A 47 6.82 6.55 -3.38
C LEU A 47 5.53 7.34 -3.61
N ASP A 48 5.50 8.13 -4.69
CA ASP A 48 4.42 9.09 -5.02
C ASP A 48 3.02 8.45 -5.05
N TYR A 49 2.95 7.18 -5.46
CA TYR A 49 1.73 6.41 -5.66
C TYR A 49 1.97 4.93 -5.37
N VAL A 50 0.96 4.23 -4.84
CA VAL A 50 0.97 2.76 -4.74
C VAL A 50 -0.13 2.18 -5.62
N GLU A 51 0.29 1.41 -6.62
CA GLU A 51 -0.61 0.64 -7.48
C GLU A 51 -0.37 -0.86 -7.29
N ILE A 52 -1.42 -1.57 -6.90
CA ILE A 52 -1.48 -3.03 -7.04
C ILE A 52 -2.38 -3.33 -8.25
N PRO A 53 -1.82 -3.78 -9.39
CA PRO A 53 -2.58 -3.92 -10.62
C PRO A 53 -3.49 -5.14 -10.60
N CYS A 54 -4.63 -5.04 -11.28
CA CYS A 54 -5.51 -6.19 -11.51
C CYS A 54 -4.79 -7.25 -12.35
N GLY A 55 -4.68 -8.46 -11.82
CA GLY A 55 -4.13 -9.59 -12.57
C GLY A 55 -4.74 -10.90 -12.12
N GLU A 56 -5.18 -11.73 -13.07
CA GLU A 56 -5.76 -13.05 -12.77
C GLU A 56 -4.77 -13.96 -12.00
N ASN A 57 -3.47 -13.76 -12.23
CA ASN A 57 -2.40 -14.48 -11.56
C ASN A 57 -1.88 -13.78 -10.29
N MET A 58 -2.50 -12.67 -9.85
CA MET A 58 -2.11 -11.99 -8.62
C MET A 58 -2.42 -12.87 -7.41
N LEU A 59 -1.39 -13.21 -6.64
CA LEU A 59 -1.50 -14.07 -5.45
C LEU A 59 -1.42 -13.30 -4.14
N LEU A 60 -1.34 -11.97 -4.18
CA LEU A 60 -1.19 -11.14 -3.00
C LEU A 60 -2.39 -11.32 -2.05
N THR A 61 -2.13 -11.92 -0.89
CA THR A 61 -3.10 -12.13 0.19
C THR A 61 -2.89 -11.16 1.34
N SER A 62 -1.69 -10.60 1.50
CA SER A 62 -1.39 -9.63 2.56
C SER A 62 -0.64 -8.42 2.03
N LEU A 63 -1.17 -7.23 2.33
CA LEU A 63 -0.53 -5.95 2.03
C LEU A 63 -0.49 -5.09 3.29
N THR A 64 0.69 -4.59 3.63
CA THR A 64 0.89 -3.62 4.72
C THR A 64 1.67 -2.43 4.20
N ILE A 65 1.14 -1.23 4.42
CA ILE A 65 1.78 0.04 4.08
C ILE A 65 1.87 0.87 5.37
N VAL A 66 3.08 1.27 5.75
CA VAL A 66 3.35 2.02 6.98
C VAL A 66 4.21 3.22 6.63
N ASP A 67 3.74 4.43 6.96
CA ASP A 67 4.46 5.71 6.91
C ASP A 67 5.32 5.90 5.64
N CYS A 68 4.76 5.52 4.49
CA CYS A 68 5.41 5.70 3.20
C CYS A 68 5.13 7.11 2.65
N ILE A 69 6.15 7.77 2.09
CA ILE A 69 6.07 9.18 1.67
C ILE A 69 6.84 9.47 0.37
N PRO A 70 6.48 10.51 -0.40
CA PRO A 70 5.18 11.20 -0.36
C PRO A 70 4.11 10.31 -1.01
N LEU A 71 2.93 10.12 -0.44
CA LEU A 71 1.84 9.29 -1.04
C LEU A 71 0.74 10.19 -1.62
N ASP A 72 1.15 11.31 -2.22
CA ASP A 72 0.28 12.42 -2.61
C ASP A 72 -0.65 12.05 -3.78
N GLU A 73 -0.24 11.09 -4.63
CA GLU A 73 -1.10 10.58 -5.72
C GLU A 73 -2.01 9.41 -5.26
N GLY A 74 -1.89 8.99 -3.99
CA GLY A 74 -2.80 8.04 -3.34
C GLY A 74 -2.41 6.56 -3.46
N VAL A 75 -3.37 5.70 -3.13
CA VAL A 75 -3.21 4.24 -3.13
C VAL A 75 -4.38 3.58 -3.87
N ARG A 76 -4.08 2.80 -4.91
CA ARG A 76 -5.05 1.99 -5.66
C ARG A 76 -4.69 0.52 -5.54
N ILE A 77 -5.63 -0.27 -5.03
CA ILE A 77 -5.43 -1.70 -4.84
C ILE A 77 -6.46 -2.47 -5.62
N CYS A 78 -5.99 -3.25 -6.59
CA CYS A 78 -6.78 -4.27 -7.29
C CYS A 78 -6.15 -5.65 -7.04
N ALA A 79 -6.64 -6.33 -6.00
CA ALA A 79 -6.10 -7.60 -5.54
C ALA A 79 -7.23 -8.54 -5.10
N PRO A 80 -7.71 -9.42 -6.01
CA PRO A 80 -8.87 -10.27 -5.75
C PRO A 80 -8.68 -11.16 -4.54
N LYS A 81 -7.47 -11.74 -4.41
CA LYS A 81 -7.10 -12.67 -3.34
C LYS A 81 -6.61 -11.99 -2.06
N LEU A 82 -6.62 -10.65 -1.97
CA LEU A 82 -6.22 -9.96 -0.73
C LEU A 82 -7.11 -10.44 0.43
N GLU A 83 -6.56 -10.69 1.61
CA GLU A 83 -7.29 -11.13 2.80
C GLU A 83 -7.04 -10.14 3.94
N ASP A 84 -5.79 -9.69 4.06
CA ASP A 84 -5.33 -8.74 5.06
C ASP A 84 -4.78 -7.48 4.38
N PHE A 85 -5.39 -6.34 4.66
CA PHE A 85 -4.88 -5.04 4.26
C PHE A 85 -4.68 -4.14 5.48
N LYS A 86 -3.49 -3.55 5.59
CA LYS A 86 -3.16 -2.58 6.63
C LYS A 86 -2.53 -1.34 6.05
N TYR A 87 -3.02 -0.18 6.49
CA TYR A 87 -2.47 1.11 6.14
C TYR A 87 -2.31 1.97 7.40
N TYR A 88 -1.10 2.49 7.61
CA TYR A 88 -0.80 3.46 8.66
C TYR A 88 0.00 4.61 8.01
N GLY A 89 -0.47 5.86 8.11
CA GLY A 89 0.27 7.01 7.57
C GLY A 89 -0.59 8.18 7.10
N ALA A 90 0.05 9.24 6.61
CA ALA A 90 -0.61 10.47 6.18
C ALA A 90 -1.46 10.30 4.91
N PHE A 91 -2.61 10.97 4.86
CA PHE A 91 -3.72 10.59 3.97
C PHE A 91 -4.14 11.69 2.97
N GLU A 92 -4.09 11.38 1.67
CA GLU A 92 -4.67 12.21 0.60
C GLU A 92 -5.78 11.51 -0.23
N GLY A 93 -5.76 10.17 -0.39
CA GLY A 93 -6.86 9.42 -1.03
C GLY A 93 -6.58 7.92 -1.24
N PHE A 94 -7.63 7.09 -1.32
CA PHE A 94 -7.52 5.64 -1.60
C PHE A 94 -8.68 5.10 -2.42
N GLU A 95 -8.39 4.09 -3.25
CA GLU A 95 -9.36 3.35 -4.07
C GLU A 95 -9.12 1.84 -3.93
N LEU A 96 -10.19 1.10 -3.61
CA LEU A 96 -10.17 -0.36 -3.48
C LEU A 96 -11.10 -0.96 -4.53
N ASP A 97 -10.52 -1.65 -5.51
CA ASP A 97 -11.24 -2.32 -6.59
C ASP A 97 -11.04 -3.84 -6.52
N ASP A 98 -12.07 -4.59 -6.93
CA ASP A 98 -12.02 -6.05 -7.06
C ASP A 98 -11.34 -6.75 -5.86
N VAL A 99 -11.76 -6.37 -4.66
CA VAL A 99 -11.33 -6.99 -3.41
C VAL A 99 -12.44 -7.93 -2.92
N ALA A 100 -12.14 -9.23 -2.77
CA ALA A 100 -13.00 -10.22 -2.10
C ALA A 100 -13.72 -9.70 -0.82
N SER A 101 -14.92 -10.23 -0.58
CA SER A 101 -15.89 -9.70 0.39
C SER A 101 -15.62 -10.04 1.87
N ASN A 102 -14.61 -10.84 2.21
CA ASN A 102 -14.35 -11.36 3.57
C ASN A 102 -13.07 -10.81 4.23
N LYS A 103 -12.64 -9.58 3.91
CA LYS A 103 -11.31 -9.07 4.27
C LYS A 103 -11.27 -8.33 5.60
N LYS A 104 -10.12 -8.44 6.27
CA LYS A 104 -9.75 -7.56 7.38
C LYS A 104 -9.02 -6.34 6.81
N VAL A 105 -9.61 -5.17 7.02
CA VAL A 105 -9.05 -3.88 6.62
C VAL A 105 -8.79 -3.08 7.89
N ASP A 106 -7.53 -2.72 8.11
CA ASP A 106 -7.10 -1.89 9.24
C ASP A 106 -6.49 -0.59 8.68
N LEU A 107 -7.12 0.54 8.98
CA LEU A 107 -6.76 1.85 8.43
C LEU A 107 -6.55 2.84 9.57
N ASP A 108 -5.34 3.37 9.66
CA ASP A 108 -4.97 4.45 10.56
C ASP A 108 -4.35 5.58 9.73
N PHE A 109 -5.10 6.67 9.57
CA PHE A 109 -4.77 7.74 8.65
C PHE A 109 -3.81 8.79 9.22
N GLY A 110 -3.22 8.54 10.38
CA GLY A 110 -2.36 9.49 11.06
C GLY A 110 -3.12 10.78 11.46
N VAL A 111 -2.55 11.56 12.37
CA VAL A 111 -3.28 12.67 13.02
C VAL A 111 -3.11 14.03 12.32
N GLU A 112 -2.60 14.09 11.08
CA GLU A 112 -2.14 15.37 10.50
C GLU A 112 -2.97 16.00 9.37
N HIS A 113 -4.15 15.48 9.01
CA HIS A 113 -5.06 16.22 8.12
C HIS A 113 -6.47 16.43 8.68
N VAL A 114 -6.83 17.70 8.78
CA VAL A 114 -8.17 18.22 9.07
C VAL A 114 -9.14 17.64 8.05
N LEU A 115 -9.99 16.68 8.48
CA LEU A 115 -11.08 16.17 7.66
C LEU A 115 -12.02 17.33 7.28
N ARG A 116 -11.96 17.77 6.03
CA ARG A 116 -12.90 18.74 5.46
C ARG A 116 -14.01 18.00 4.73
N PHE A 117 -15.08 17.70 5.45
CA PHE A 117 -16.36 17.35 4.86
C PHE A 117 -17.27 18.58 4.89
N GLY A 118 -17.81 18.99 3.75
CA GLY A 118 -18.93 19.93 3.64
C GLY A 118 -18.89 21.12 4.60
N GLY A 119 -17.90 22.01 4.46
CA GLY A 119 -17.94 23.35 5.08
C GLY A 119 -17.80 23.43 6.60
N SER A 120 -17.48 22.35 7.32
CA SER A 120 -17.16 22.45 8.76
C SER A 120 -15.96 21.59 9.16
N THR A 121 -15.04 22.21 9.90
CA THR A 121 -13.84 21.57 10.45
C THR A 121 -14.17 20.91 11.79
N LEU A 122 -14.05 19.58 11.86
CA LEU A 122 -14.05 18.85 13.12
C LEU A 122 -12.60 18.52 13.51
N ARG A 123 -12.23 18.82 14.76
CA ARG A 123 -10.94 18.41 15.32
C ARG A 123 -11.03 16.92 15.69
N PRO A 124 -10.02 16.10 15.36
CA PRO A 124 -10.02 14.71 15.82
C PRO A 124 -9.96 14.67 17.34
N ALA A 125 -10.85 13.88 17.94
CA ALA A 125 -10.85 13.60 19.36
C ALA A 125 -9.69 12.66 19.67
N ARG A 126 -8.83 13.04 20.63
CA ARG A 126 -7.83 12.15 21.22
C ARG A 126 -8.55 11.00 21.91
N ILE A 127 -8.33 9.77 21.45
CA ILE A 127 -8.60 8.58 22.26
C ILE A 127 -7.26 8.18 22.87
N LEU A 128 -7.19 8.26 24.21
CA LEU A 128 -6.11 7.74 25.05
C LEU A 128 -6.22 6.21 25.16
#